data_AF-A0A9D9CKI5-F1
#
_entry.id   AF-A0A9D9CKI5-F1
#
_cell.length_a   1.000
_cell.length_b   1.000
_cell.length_c   1.000
_cell.angle_alpha   90.00
_cell.angle_beta   90.00
_cell.angle_gamma   90.00
#
_symmetry.space_group_name_H-M   'P 1'
#
loop_
_entity.id
_entity.type
_entity.pdbx_description
1 polymer ?
#
loop_
_entity_poly.entity_id
_entity_poly.type
_entity_poly.pdbx_seq_one_letter_code
_entity_poly.pdbx_strand_id
1 'polypeptide(L)'
;MNNYKYIGLVVMVMVALLCGTTTVEAQYLRERGLVREGNRNFVKNNFRTSFNRYNSALEHDSTNYEALYNRANAHHQLRRATPEDSTLLAEHTYRMYEDIAADTLLTKKQRAEVLRNLGESLFNEQKFEAALNTFRESLRLNPEDRETKYNYVLTKRIVDQKRSQQQQNDNQDNNQNQNNQQDNNQQNNNQQNNDNNNQQNQQNQNNENQNQEQNQQQDKGDEEQKKEEPQEQPQQDNPQQLNSDKERMLDAIQAQEDKTQDKLKDKKKALVIPGKKNW
;
A
#
# COMPACT_ATOMS: atom_id res chain seq x y z
N MET A 1 -79.43 -9.60 2.39
CA MET A 1 -78.97 -8.18 2.29
C MET A 1 -77.62 -7.91 2.99
N ASN A 2 -76.70 -8.88 3.10
CA ASN A 2 -75.41 -8.66 3.80
C ASN A 2 -74.15 -8.69 2.90
N ASN A 3 -74.25 -9.03 1.61
CA ASN A 3 -73.06 -9.23 0.77
C ASN A 3 -72.39 -7.92 0.33
N TYR A 4 -73.14 -6.81 0.23
CA TYR A 4 -72.58 -5.50 -0.15
C TYR A 4 -71.71 -4.87 0.94
N LYS A 5 -71.94 -5.21 2.21
CA LYS A 5 -71.14 -4.71 3.34
C LYS A 5 -69.72 -5.28 3.34
N TYR A 6 -69.58 -6.56 2.99
CA TYR A 6 -68.27 -7.22 2.88
C TYR A 6 -67.50 -6.78 1.63
N ILE A 7 -68.19 -6.59 0.50
CA ILE A 7 -67.58 -6.08 -0.74
C ILE A 7 -67.05 -4.65 -0.53
N GLY A 8 -67.82 -3.77 0.13
CA GLY A 8 -67.35 -2.41 0.44
C GLY A 8 -66.13 -2.38 1.38
N LEU A 9 -66.08 -3.28 2.37
CA LEU A 9 -64.96 -3.38 3.30
C LEU A 9 -63.69 -3.93 2.64
N VAL A 10 -63.83 -4.92 1.75
CA VAL A 10 -62.70 -5.48 0.98
C VAL A 10 -62.15 -4.45 -0.02
N VAL A 11 -63.01 -3.66 -0.68
CA VAL A 11 -62.56 -2.58 -1.58
C VAL A 11 -61.85 -1.46 -0.82
N MET A 12 -62.32 -1.08 0.37
CA MET A 12 -61.64 -0.09 1.24
C MET A 12 -60.24 -0.55 1.67
N VAL A 13 -60.07 -1.83 2.05
CA VAL A 13 -58.76 -2.38 2.45
C VAL A 13 -57.80 -2.45 1.25
N MET A 14 -58.30 -2.78 0.05
CA MET A 14 -57.50 -2.80 -1.18
C MET A 14 -57.04 -1.39 -1.60
N VAL A 15 -57.89 -0.37 -1.46
CA VAL A 15 -57.51 1.03 -1.76
C VAL A 15 -56.50 1.58 -0.75
N ALA A 16 -56.60 1.20 0.53
CA ALA A 16 -55.59 1.57 1.54
C ALA A 16 -54.21 0.92 1.30
N LEU A 17 -54.18 -0.29 0.73
CA LEU A 17 -52.95 -0.98 0.33
C LEU A 17 -52.29 -0.38 -0.93
N LEU A 18 -53.05 0.30 -1.79
CA LEU A 18 -52.57 0.94 -3.02
C LEU A 18 -51.97 2.34 -2.82
N CYS A 19 -52.17 2.98 -1.65
CA CYS A 19 -51.62 4.30 -1.33
C CYS A 19 -50.22 4.27 -0.66
N GLY A 20 -49.60 3.10 -0.49
CA GLY A 20 -48.39 2.94 0.32
C GLY A 20 -47.03 3.10 -0.40
N THR A 21 -46.98 3.31 -1.72
CA THR A 21 -45.73 3.17 -2.49
C THR A 21 -45.02 4.49 -2.85
N THR A 22 -45.58 5.66 -2.56
CA THR A 22 -44.99 6.95 -3.00
C THR A 22 -43.93 7.51 -2.05
N THR A 23 -43.71 6.91 -0.87
CA THR A 23 -42.78 7.45 0.13
C THR A 23 -41.32 7.14 -0.17
N VAL A 24 -41.03 5.98 -0.77
CA VAL A 24 -39.66 5.51 -1.05
C VAL A 24 -39.01 6.37 -2.13
N GLU A 25 -39.75 6.72 -3.17
CA GLU A 25 -39.22 7.52 -4.29
C GLU A 25 -38.94 8.98 -3.87
N ALA A 26 -39.79 9.55 -3.01
CA ALA A 26 -39.58 10.88 -2.45
C ALA A 26 -38.37 10.96 -1.49
N GLN A 27 -38.14 9.91 -0.68
CA GLN A 27 -36.95 9.81 0.18
C GLN A 27 -35.67 9.69 -0.66
N TYR A 28 -35.69 8.88 -1.71
CA TYR A 28 -34.56 8.70 -2.62
C TYR A 28 -34.16 9.98 -3.38
N LEU A 29 -35.14 10.76 -3.85
CA LEU A 29 -34.86 12.04 -4.50
C LEU A 29 -34.20 13.06 -3.56
N ARG A 30 -34.51 12.98 -2.27
CA ARG A 30 -33.93 13.84 -1.23
C ARG A 30 -32.49 13.47 -0.90
N GLU A 31 -32.19 12.18 -0.74
CA GLU A 31 -30.84 11.64 -0.52
C GLU A 31 -29.88 12.09 -1.64
N ARG A 32 -30.23 11.84 -2.91
CA ARG A 32 -29.43 12.26 -4.07
C ARG A 32 -29.23 13.77 -4.16
N GLY A 33 -30.20 14.55 -3.67
CA GLY A 33 -30.06 16.00 -3.54
C GLY A 33 -28.95 16.38 -2.57
N LEU A 34 -28.91 15.74 -1.41
CA LEU A 34 -27.94 15.96 -0.35
C LEU A 34 -26.52 15.54 -0.76
N VAL A 35 -26.37 14.41 -1.44
CA VAL A 35 -25.05 13.99 -2.00
C VAL A 35 -24.52 15.01 -3.00
N ARG A 36 -25.37 15.48 -3.94
CA ARG A 36 -24.98 16.53 -4.90
C ARG A 36 -24.60 17.84 -4.21
N GLU A 37 -25.32 18.23 -3.16
CA GLU A 37 -24.95 19.38 -2.33
C GLU A 37 -23.62 19.20 -1.62
N GLY A 38 -23.36 18.01 -1.09
CA GLY A 38 -22.08 17.61 -0.52
C GLY A 38 -20.96 17.79 -1.55
N ASN A 39 -21.10 17.18 -2.73
CA ASN A 39 -20.10 17.24 -3.81
C ASN A 39 -19.81 18.70 -4.22
N ARG A 40 -20.85 19.55 -4.35
CA ARG A 40 -20.68 20.99 -4.65
C ARG A 40 -19.89 21.74 -3.56
N ASN A 41 -20.11 21.41 -2.28
CA ASN A 41 -19.37 22.02 -1.18
C ASN A 41 -17.93 21.50 -1.10
N PHE A 42 -17.73 20.22 -1.37
CA PHE A 42 -16.40 19.61 -1.42
C PHE A 42 -15.50 20.31 -2.43
N VAL A 43 -15.98 20.53 -3.66
CA VAL A 43 -15.24 21.24 -4.72
C VAL A 43 -14.90 22.68 -4.34
N LYS A 44 -15.72 23.31 -3.48
CA LYS A 44 -15.47 24.66 -2.94
C LYS A 44 -14.58 24.66 -1.69
N ASN A 45 -13.99 23.52 -1.32
CA ASN A 45 -13.22 23.32 -0.09
C ASN A 45 -14.01 23.56 1.22
N ASN A 46 -15.34 23.58 1.15
CA ASN A 46 -16.21 23.69 2.32
C ASN A 46 -16.39 22.30 2.97
N PHE A 47 -15.29 21.70 3.44
CA PHE A 47 -15.25 20.29 3.85
C PHE A 47 -16.18 19.96 5.02
N ARG A 48 -16.32 20.87 6.00
CA ARG A 48 -17.26 20.68 7.12
C ARG A 48 -18.71 20.62 6.64
N THR A 49 -19.12 21.52 5.75
CA THR A 49 -20.47 21.52 5.16
C THR A 49 -20.69 20.30 4.29
N SER A 50 -19.68 19.91 3.51
CA SER A 50 -19.71 18.69 2.70
C SER A 50 -19.95 17.45 3.57
N PHE A 51 -19.16 17.29 4.64
CA PHE A 51 -19.28 16.18 5.59
C PHE A 51 -20.69 16.10 6.20
N ASN A 52 -21.22 17.24 6.66
CA ASN A 52 -22.58 17.31 7.22
C ASN A 52 -23.65 16.92 6.19
N ARG A 53 -23.50 17.33 4.92
CA ARG A 53 -24.45 16.97 3.85
C ARG A 53 -24.43 15.49 3.53
N TYR A 54 -23.26 14.86 3.50
CA TYR A 54 -23.19 13.40 3.35
C TYR A 54 -23.79 12.67 4.56
N ASN A 55 -23.59 13.15 5.78
CA ASN A 55 -24.28 12.60 6.95
C ASN A 55 -25.80 12.68 6.82
N SER A 56 -26.35 13.83 6.40
CA SER A 56 -27.79 13.95 6.16
C SER A 56 -28.29 13.02 5.04
N ALA A 57 -27.47 12.74 4.01
CA ALA A 57 -27.82 11.73 3.01
C ALA A 57 -27.89 10.32 3.63
N LEU A 58 -26.94 9.99 4.52
CA LEU A 58 -26.88 8.71 5.22
C LEU A 58 -27.99 8.52 6.27
N GLU A 59 -28.61 9.61 6.74
CA GLU A 59 -29.84 9.54 7.56
C GLU A 59 -31.05 9.04 6.74
N HIS A 60 -31.04 9.24 5.42
CA HIS A 60 -32.07 8.76 4.51
C HIS A 60 -31.76 7.38 3.93
N ASP A 61 -30.49 7.13 3.58
CA ASP A 61 -30.00 5.82 3.14
C ASP A 61 -28.62 5.57 3.74
N SER A 62 -28.59 4.80 4.84
CA SER A 62 -27.35 4.50 5.55
C SER A 62 -26.38 3.61 4.76
N THR A 63 -26.83 3.00 3.67
CA THR A 63 -26.06 2.08 2.84
C THR A 63 -25.52 2.71 1.56
N ASN A 64 -25.80 4.00 1.33
CA ASN A 64 -25.36 4.71 0.15
C ASN A 64 -23.82 4.82 0.10
N TYR A 65 -23.22 4.04 -0.79
CA TYR A 65 -21.75 3.99 -0.93
C TYR A 65 -21.15 5.36 -1.28
N GLU A 66 -21.76 6.12 -2.19
CA GLU A 66 -21.23 7.44 -2.59
C GLU A 66 -21.17 8.39 -1.39
N ALA A 67 -22.24 8.44 -0.60
CA ALA A 67 -22.30 9.25 0.61
C ALA A 67 -21.31 8.77 1.68
N LEU A 68 -21.18 7.45 1.90
CA LEU A 68 -20.19 6.87 2.81
C LEU A 68 -18.76 7.25 2.42
N TYR A 69 -18.39 6.98 1.17
CA TYR A 69 -17.06 7.25 0.61
C TYR A 69 -16.74 8.75 0.63
N ASN A 70 -17.65 9.59 0.14
CA ASN A 70 -17.42 11.03 0.08
C ASN A 70 -17.41 11.68 1.48
N ARG A 71 -18.14 11.12 2.45
CA ARG A 71 -18.06 11.54 3.85
C ARG A 71 -16.66 11.33 4.42
N ALA A 72 -16.10 10.14 4.27
CA ALA A 72 -14.76 9.84 4.77
C ALA A 72 -13.71 10.75 4.11
N ASN A 73 -13.83 10.99 2.80
CA ASN A 73 -12.95 11.92 2.07
C ASN A 73 -13.11 13.37 2.54
N ALA A 74 -14.34 13.85 2.77
CA ALA A 74 -14.58 15.19 3.31
C ALA A 74 -13.99 15.35 4.71
N HIS A 75 -14.09 14.31 5.55
CA HIS A 75 -13.49 14.30 6.87
C HIS A 75 -11.95 14.32 6.81
N HIS A 76 -11.36 13.55 5.90
CA HIS A 76 -9.92 13.58 5.61
C HIS A 76 -9.45 14.98 5.20
N GLN A 77 -10.17 15.63 4.28
CA GLN A 77 -9.81 16.97 3.82
C GLN A 77 -10.03 18.03 4.90
N LEU A 78 -11.08 17.89 5.73
CA LEU A 78 -11.31 18.75 6.89
C LEU A 78 -10.13 18.70 7.85
N ARG A 79 -9.66 17.49 8.19
CA ARG A 79 -8.47 17.28 9.02
C ARG A 79 -7.26 18.05 8.50
N ARG A 80 -6.97 17.92 7.20
CA ARG A 80 -5.83 18.61 6.56
C ARG A 80 -5.96 20.13 6.57
N ALA A 81 -7.19 20.63 6.57
CA ALA A 81 -7.49 22.06 6.65
C ALA A 81 -7.45 22.61 8.09
N THR A 82 -7.48 21.76 9.12
CA THR A 82 -7.48 22.14 10.54
C THR A 82 -6.38 21.40 11.32
N PRO A 83 -5.10 21.79 11.18
CA PRO A 83 -3.97 21.06 11.77
C PRO A 83 -4.03 20.94 13.31
N GLU A 84 -4.62 21.93 13.97
CA GLU A 84 -4.74 21.99 15.44
C GLU A 84 -5.57 20.82 16.01
N ASP A 85 -6.60 20.37 15.28
CA ASP A 85 -7.47 19.25 15.66
C ASP A 85 -7.08 17.92 14.97
N SER A 86 -5.93 17.88 14.29
CA SER A 86 -5.63 16.85 13.29
C SER A 86 -5.57 15.44 13.87
N THR A 87 -5.00 15.26 15.06
CA THR A 87 -4.79 13.92 15.65
C THR A 87 -6.09 13.17 15.90
N LEU A 88 -7.08 13.81 16.54
CA LEU A 88 -8.39 13.18 16.79
C LEU A 88 -9.13 12.92 15.47
N LEU A 89 -9.11 13.90 14.56
CA LEU A 89 -9.74 13.75 13.25
C LEU A 89 -9.08 12.61 12.44
N ALA A 90 -7.79 12.34 12.62
CA ALA A 90 -7.09 11.24 11.95
C ALA A 90 -7.70 9.89 12.32
N GLU A 91 -7.81 9.59 13.61
CA GLU A 91 -8.38 8.31 14.07
C GLU A 91 -9.82 8.12 13.60
N HIS A 92 -10.64 9.17 13.68
CA HIS A 92 -12.02 9.10 13.18
C HIS A 92 -12.07 8.83 11.68
N THR A 93 -11.17 9.46 10.91
CA THR A 93 -11.07 9.21 9.46
C THR A 93 -10.67 7.76 9.17
N TYR A 94 -9.68 7.23 9.89
CA TYR A 94 -9.22 5.85 9.72
C TYR A 94 -10.33 4.86 10.01
N ARG A 95 -11.02 5.01 11.15
CA ARG A 95 -12.17 4.18 11.50
C ARG A 95 -13.26 4.22 10.42
N MET A 96 -13.58 5.40 9.88
CA MET A 96 -14.55 5.50 8.79
C MET A 96 -14.13 4.69 7.55
N TYR A 97 -12.87 4.79 7.11
CA TYR A 97 -12.40 4.01 5.97
C TYR A 97 -12.36 2.50 6.28
N GLU A 98 -11.92 2.11 7.48
CA GLU A 98 -11.87 0.71 7.90
C GLU A 98 -13.27 0.09 7.93
N ASP A 99 -14.26 0.78 8.51
CA ASP A 99 -15.66 0.34 8.58
C ASP A 99 -16.25 0.14 7.18
N ILE A 100 -16.05 1.11 6.27
CA ILE A 100 -16.54 1.01 4.89
C ILE A 100 -15.82 -0.13 4.15
N ALA A 101 -14.50 -0.26 4.31
CA ALA A 101 -13.73 -1.33 3.67
C ALA A 101 -14.06 -2.73 4.22
N ALA A 102 -14.56 -2.82 5.45
CA ALA A 102 -15.01 -4.07 6.07
C ALA A 102 -16.42 -4.49 5.61
N ASP A 103 -17.23 -3.57 5.08
CA ASP A 103 -18.58 -3.86 4.63
C ASP A 103 -18.59 -4.84 3.45
N THR A 104 -19.01 -6.07 3.72
CA THR A 104 -19.07 -7.16 2.74
C THR A 104 -20.21 -7.03 1.72
N LEU A 105 -21.17 -6.11 1.95
CA LEU A 105 -22.22 -5.79 0.99
C LEU A 105 -21.69 -4.96 -0.18
N LEU A 106 -20.57 -4.26 0.01
CA LEU A 106 -19.90 -3.51 -1.05
C LEU A 106 -19.12 -4.44 -1.99
N THR A 107 -19.02 -4.03 -3.25
CA THR A 107 -18.20 -4.75 -4.22
C THR A 107 -16.72 -4.71 -3.83
N LYS A 108 -15.94 -5.71 -4.27
CA LYS A 108 -14.48 -5.72 -4.06
C LYS A 108 -13.80 -4.44 -4.56
N LYS A 109 -14.27 -3.88 -5.68
CA LYS A 109 -13.71 -2.64 -6.25
C LYS A 109 -13.95 -1.44 -5.33
N GLN A 110 -15.19 -1.26 -4.84
CA GLN A 110 -15.52 -0.20 -3.89
C GLN A 110 -14.70 -0.29 -2.61
N ARG A 111 -14.58 -1.50 -2.05
CA ARG A 111 -13.76 -1.74 -0.86
C ARG A 111 -12.27 -1.46 -1.12
N ALA A 112 -11.77 -1.80 -2.31
CA ALA A 112 -10.40 -1.49 -2.72
C ALA A 112 -10.16 0.03 -2.83
N GLU A 113 -11.09 0.78 -3.40
CA GLU A 113 -11.02 2.25 -3.50
C GLU A 113 -10.96 2.91 -2.11
N VAL A 114 -11.75 2.42 -1.16
CA VAL A 114 -11.73 2.89 0.23
C VAL A 114 -10.39 2.59 0.89
N LEU A 115 -9.87 1.36 0.73
CA LEU A 115 -8.55 0.98 1.23
C LEU A 115 -7.43 1.81 0.60
N ARG A 116 -7.54 2.17 -0.68
CA ARG A 116 -6.58 3.08 -1.34
C ARG A 116 -6.57 4.44 -0.64
N ASN A 117 -7.73 5.02 -0.34
CA ASN A 117 -7.81 6.30 0.36
C ASN A 117 -7.31 6.21 1.81
N LEU A 118 -7.55 5.09 2.50
CA LEU A 118 -6.95 4.82 3.82
C LEU A 118 -5.43 4.78 3.72
N GLY A 119 -4.89 4.04 2.75
CA GLY A 119 -3.46 3.95 2.50
C GLY A 119 -2.85 5.32 2.19
N GLU A 120 -3.51 6.14 1.36
CA GLU A 120 -3.07 7.49 1.05
C GLU A 120 -3.10 8.40 2.29
N SER A 121 -4.15 8.31 3.10
CA SER A 121 -4.22 9.04 4.37
C SER A 121 -3.09 8.63 5.31
N LEU A 122 -2.78 7.34 5.43
CA LEU A 122 -1.66 6.84 6.25
C LEU A 122 -0.30 7.29 5.69
N PHE A 123 -0.15 7.28 4.36
CA PHE A 123 1.04 7.74 3.67
C PHE A 123 1.32 9.22 3.96
N ASN A 124 0.27 10.07 3.91
CA ASN A 124 0.38 11.50 4.19
C ASN A 124 0.79 11.78 5.65
N GLU A 125 0.41 10.92 6.60
CA GLU A 125 0.88 10.98 8.01
C GLU A 125 2.22 10.26 8.22
N GLN A 126 2.96 9.93 7.15
CA GLN A 126 4.26 9.24 7.17
C GLN A 126 4.23 7.85 7.82
N LYS A 127 3.06 7.24 7.97
CA LYS A 127 2.87 5.88 8.48
C LYS A 127 3.10 4.86 7.37
N PHE A 128 4.29 4.90 6.76
CA PHE A 128 4.60 4.20 5.51
C PHE A 128 4.42 2.68 5.57
N GLU A 129 4.79 2.03 6.68
CA GLU A 129 4.58 0.59 6.85
C GLU A 129 3.09 0.21 6.87
N ALA A 130 2.27 1.00 7.57
CA ALA A 130 0.84 0.80 7.61
C ALA A 130 0.22 1.06 6.23
N ALA A 131 0.59 2.17 5.58
CA ALA A 131 0.15 2.49 4.22
C ALA A 131 0.50 1.38 3.22
N LEU A 132 1.73 0.84 3.29
CA LEU A 132 2.20 -0.24 2.42
C LEU A 132 1.32 -1.50 2.56
N ASN A 133 0.98 -1.87 3.80
CA ASN A 133 0.10 -3.00 4.07
C ASN A 133 -1.33 -2.73 3.58
N THR A 134 -1.86 -1.52 3.79
CA THR A 134 -3.20 -1.15 3.32
C THR A 134 -3.29 -1.15 1.79
N PHE A 135 -2.30 -0.60 1.09
CA PHE A 135 -2.25 -0.67 -0.37
C PHE A 135 -2.15 -2.11 -0.87
N ARG A 136 -1.42 -3.00 -0.17
CA ARG A 136 -1.40 -4.44 -0.49
C ARG A 136 -2.79 -5.06 -0.39
N GLU A 137 -3.54 -4.75 0.68
CA GLU A 137 -4.92 -5.25 0.83
C GLU A 137 -5.87 -4.70 -0.24
N SER A 138 -5.73 -3.43 -0.62
CA SER A 138 -6.48 -2.85 -1.74
C SER A 138 -6.21 -3.61 -3.04
N LEU A 139 -4.94 -3.87 -3.38
CA LEU A 139 -4.56 -4.65 -4.57
C LEU A 139 -5.01 -6.10 -4.52
N ARG A 140 -5.15 -6.69 -3.33
CA ARG A 140 -5.73 -8.04 -3.18
C ARG A 140 -7.20 -8.07 -3.62
N LEU A 141 -7.94 -6.99 -3.40
CA LEU A 141 -9.33 -6.86 -3.80
C LEU A 141 -9.50 -6.39 -5.25
N ASN A 142 -8.65 -5.49 -5.71
CA ASN A 142 -8.63 -4.98 -7.08
C ASN A 142 -7.21 -4.97 -7.67
N PRO A 143 -6.74 -6.12 -8.19
CA PRO A 143 -5.37 -6.24 -8.72
C PRO A 143 -5.09 -5.40 -9.96
N GLU A 144 -6.11 -4.79 -10.60
CA GLU A 144 -5.95 -3.99 -11.82
C GLU A 144 -5.87 -2.48 -11.54
N ASP A 145 -5.98 -2.06 -10.27
CA ASP A 145 -5.94 -0.66 -9.88
C ASP A 145 -4.53 -0.08 -10.03
N ARG A 146 -4.30 0.62 -11.14
CA ARG A 146 -3.01 1.27 -11.45
C ARG A 146 -2.62 2.34 -10.43
N GLU A 147 -3.59 3.07 -9.89
CA GLU A 147 -3.33 4.13 -8.92
C GLU A 147 -2.84 3.52 -7.61
N THR A 148 -3.50 2.46 -7.14
CA THR A 148 -3.03 1.72 -5.94
C THR A 148 -1.67 1.05 -6.20
N LYS A 149 -1.43 0.47 -7.38
CA LYS A 149 -0.12 -0.15 -7.71
C LYS A 149 1.01 0.87 -7.61
N TYR A 150 0.79 2.07 -8.15
CA TYR A 150 1.76 3.15 -8.02
C TYR A 150 2.02 3.51 -6.56
N ASN A 151 0.95 3.82 -5.81
CA ASN A 151 1.08 4.19 -4.40
C ASN A 151 1.79 3.10 -3.59
N TYR A 152 1.51 1.83 -3.88
CA TYR A 152 2.18 0.68 -3.28
C TYR A 152 3.70 0.69 -3.55
N VAL A 153 4.12 0.81 -4.81
CA VAL A 153 5.55 0.75 -5.17
C VAL A 153 6.31 1.95 -4.62
N LEU A 154 5.72 3.15 -4.69
CA LEU A 154 6.29 4.36 -4.08
C LEU A 154 6.50 4.16 -2.57
N THR A 155 5.45 3.73 -1.87
CA THR A 155 5.51 3.48 -0.42
C THR A 155 6.54 2.41 -0.08
N LYS A 156 6.61 1.35 -0.89
CA LYS A 156 7.58 0.27 -0.71
C LYS A 156 9.02 0.78 -0.80
N ARG A 157 9.32 1.64 -1.79
CA ARG A 157 10.65 2.24 -1.96
C ARG A 157 11.04 3.04 -0.71
N ILE A 158 10.14 3.87 -0.19
CA ILE A 158 10.38 4.67 1.02
C ILE A 158 10.65 3.76 2.22
N VAL A 159 9.86 2.70 2.40
CA VAL A 159 10.05 1.71 3.48
C VAL A 159 11.41 1.02 3.37
N ASP A 160 11.77 0.53 2.17
CA ASP A 160 13.05 -0.17 1.94
C ASP A 160 14.26 0.75 2.18
N GLN A 161 14.15 2.02 1.75
CA GLN A 161 15.19 3.03 1.99
C GLN A 161 15.37 3.32 3.49
N LYS A 162 14.27 3.49 4.24
CA LYS A 162 14.34 3.71 5.70
C LYS A 162 14.97 2.52 6.42
N ARG A 163 14.64 1.29 6.04
CA ARG A 163 15.24 0.07 6.60
C ARG A 163 16.72 -0.05 6.29
N SER A 164 17.13 0.31 5.07
CA SER A 164 18.54 0.26 4.65
C SER A 164 19.41 1.28 5.41
N GLN A 165 18.88 2.48 5.66
CA GLN A 165 19.56 3.50 6.47
C GLN A 165 19.74 3.06 7.93
N GLN A 166 18.73 2.40 8.52
CA GLN A 166 18.85 1.85 9.88
C GLN A 166 19.94 0.79 9.97
N GLN A 167 20.04 -0.11 8.99
CA GLN A 167 21.07 -1.15 8.96
C GLN A 167 22.50 -0.60 8.77
N GLN A 168 22.66 0.53 8.07
CA GLN A 168 23.98 1.17 7.93
C GLN A 168 24.44 1.84 9.22
N ASN A 169 23.53 2.44 10.00
CA ASN A 169 23.87 3.04 11.30
C ASN A 169 24.26 1.96 12.33
N ASP A 170 23.55 0.83 12.39
CA ASP A 170 23.90 -0.26 13.32
C ASP A 170 25.27 -0.90 13.01
N ASN A 171 25.69 -0.92 11.74
CA ASN A 171 27.02 -1.41 11.35
C ASN A 171 28.15 -0.41 11.63
N GLN A 172 27.87 0.89 11.76
CA GLN A 172 28.88 1.88 12.16
C GLN A 172 29.13 1.89 13.67
N ASP A 173 28.09 1.71 14.49
CA ASP A 173 28.24 1.61 15.96
C ASP A 173 29.00 0.34 16.38
N ASN A 174 28.83 -0.78 15.66
CA ASN A 174 29.57 -2.01 15.95
C ASN A 174 31.06 -1.94 15.53
N ASN A 175 31.41 -1.12 14.54
CA ASN A 175 32.81 -0.91 14.13
C ASN A 175 33.57 0.06 15.04
N GLN A 176 32.90 0.97 15.76
CA GLN A 176 33.56 1.79 16.78
C GLN A 176 33.83 1.02 18.08
N ASN A 177 33.04 0.00 18.40
CA ASN A 177 33.27 -0.84 19.59
C ASN A 177 34.38 -1.90 19.42
N GLN A 178 34.74 -2.29 18.19
CA GLN A 178 35.86 -3.21 17.95
C GLN A 178 37.23 -2.52 17.95
N ASN A 179 37.31 -1.23 17.60
CA ASN A 179 38.58 -0.48 17.64
C ASN A 179 39.03 -0.09 19.06
N ASN A 180 38.17 -0.18 20.07
CA ASN A 180 38.53 0.13 21.46
C ASN A 180 38.97 -1.08 22.30
N GLN A 181 39.01 -2.30 21.73
CA GLN A 181 39.46 -3.51 22.43
C GLN A 181 40.82 -4.05 21.96
N GLN A 182 41.43 -3.50 20.90
CA GLN A 182 42.75 -3.93 20.45
C GLN A 182 43.94 -3.16 21.06
N ASP A 183 43.71 -2.04 21.74
CA ASP A 183 44.80 -1.17 22.26
C ASP A 183 45.22 -1.46 23.71
N ASN A 184 44.70 -2.51 24.36
CA ASN A 184 44.97 -2.77 25.78
C ASN A 184 45.77 -4.05 26.09
N ASN A 185 46.45 -4.64 25.10
CA ASN A 185 47.20 -5.91 25.29
C ASN A 185 48.70 -5.86 24.95
N GLN A 186 49.34 -4.68 24.96
CA GLN A 186 50.78 -4.53 24.67
C GLN A 186 51.63 -3.93 25.80
N GLN A 187 51.24 -4.10 27.07
CA GLN A 187 52.13 -3.80 28.20
C GLN A 187 52.14 -4.92 29.24
N ASN A 188 52.93 -5.96 28.98
CA ASN A 188 53.71 -6.61 30.04
C ASN A 188 54.77 -7.52 29.44
N ASN A 189 56.00 -7.02 29.36
CA ASN A 189 57.17 -7.89 29.26
C ASN A 189 58.36 -7.21 29.96
N ASN A 190 58.67 -7.65 31.18
CA ASN A 190 60.04 -7.72 31.67
C ASN A 190 60.20 -8.70 32.86
N GLN A 191 61.02 -9.72 32.60
CA GLN A 191 61.99 -10.38 33.49
C GLN A 191 61.52 -11.16 34.73
N GLN A 192 61.62 -12.50 34.68
CA GLN A 192 62.80 -13.24 35.19
C GLN A 192 62.72 -14.77 34.94
N ASN A 193 63.91 -15.35 34.67
CA ASN A 193 64.30 -16.76 34.55
C ASN A 193 63.75 -17.68 35.68
N ASN A 194 63.62 -19.02 35.58
CA ASN A 194 64.64 -20.00 35.18
C ASN A 194 64.04 -21.44 35.08
N ASP A 195 64.64 -22.23 34.19
CA ASP A 195 64.90 -23.69 34.21
C ASP A 195 63.80 -24.78 34.33
N ASN A 196 63.87 -25.63 33.28
CA ASN A 196 63.89 -27.10 33.27
C ASN A 196 62.61 -27.96 33.04
N ASN A 197 62.70 -28.66 31.90
CA ASN A 197 62.33 -30.06 31.61
C ASN A 197 60.90 -30.47 31.22
N ASN A 198 60.91 -31.15 30.06
CA ASN A 198 60.15 -32.31 29.61
C ASN A 198 58.86 -32.14 28.78
N GLN A 199 58.97 -32.66 27.54
CA GLN A 199 58.03 -33.45 26.73
C GLN A 199 56.58 -32.93 26.66
N GLN A 200 55.99 -32.63 25.50
CA GLN A 200 55.82 -33.54 24.36
C GLN A 200 55.28 -32.70 23.18
N ASN A 201 55.90 -32.79 22.00
CA ASN A 201 55.41 -32.17 20.77
C ASN A 201 55.26 -33.28 19.73
N GLN A 202 54.06 -33.46 19.19
CA GLN A 202 53.80 -34.27 17.99
C GLN A 202 53.34 -33.35 16.86
N GLN A 203 54.25 -33.24 15.87
CA GLN A 203 54.10 -33.15 14.42
C GLN A 203 53.03 -32.20 13.82
N ASN A 204 53.46 -31.18 13.03
CA ASN A 204 53.79 -31.23 11.58
C ASN A 204 52.60 -31.69 10.73
N GLN A 205 52.12 -31.03 9.68
CA GLN A 205 52.70 -30.41 8.46
C GLN A 205 51.47 -29.83 7.68
N ASN A 206 51.48 -28.93 6.69
CA ASN A 206 52.46 -28.61 5.66
C ASN A 206 52.01 -27.35 4.88
N ASN A 207 53.01 -26.61 4.38
CA ASN A 207 53.19 -25.90 3.09
C ASN A 207 52.21 -24.81 2.61
N GLU A 208 52.62 -23.56 2.34
CA GLU A 208 53.73 -22.96 1.56
C GLU A 208 53.38 -22.60 0.09
N ASN A 209 53.30 -21.28 -0.13
CA ASN A 209 53.97 -20.45 -1.14
C ASN A 209 53.61 -20.41 -2.65
N GLN A 210 53.48 -19.13 -3.09
CA GLN A 210 53.93 -18.46 -4.34
C GLN A 210 53.24 -18.88 -5.67
N ASN A 211 52.89 -17.99 -6.60
CA ASN A 211 53.64 -16.86 -7.12
C ASN A 211 52.78 -15.88 -7.98
N GLN A 212 53.38 -14.73 -8.28
CA GLN A 212 52.91 -13.55 -9.04
C GLN A 212 52.70 -13.72 -10.58
N GLU A 213 51.85 -12.80 -11.10
CA GLU A 213 51.93 -12.02 -12.37
C GLU A 213 51.69 -12.63 -13.77
N GLN A 214 50.69 -12.06 -14.47
CA GLN A 214 50.74 -11.22 -15.69
C GLN A 214 49.69 -11.51 -16.80
N ASN A 215 48.91 -10.45 -17.09
CA ASN A 215 48.18 -10.03 -18.31
C ASN A 215 48.27 -10.86 -19.61
N GLN A 216 47.12 -11.17 -20.25
CA GLN A 216 46.62 -10.55 -21.50
C GLN A 216 45.29 -11.17 -22.02
N GLN A 217 44.39 -10.26 -22.43
CA GLN A 217 43.20 -10.31 -23.31
C GLN A 217 42.82 -11.62 -24.05
N GLN A 218 41.52 -11.97 -24.02
CA GLN A 218 40.61 -11.90 -25.19
C GLN A 218 39.14 -12.23 -24.84
N ASP A 219 38.30 -11.19 -24.90
CA ASP A 219 37.01 -11.08 -25.60
C ASP A 219 36.16 -12.33 -25.90
N LYS A 220 34.96 -12.37 -25.30
CA LYS A 220 33.68 -12.72 -25.95
C LYS A 220 32.52 -12.33 -25.04
N GLY A 221 31.73 -11.37 -25.50
CA GLY A 221 30.63 -10.76 -24.78
C GLY A 221 29.39 -11.63 -24.61
N ASP A 222 28.68 -11.35 -23.52
CA ASP A 222 27.23 -11.43 -23.44
C ASP A 222 26.75 -10.20 -22.67
N GLU A 223 25.97 -9.36 -23.35
CA GLU A 223 25.33 -8.16 -22.82
C GLU A 223 24.19 -8.55 -21.86
N GLU A 224 24.50 -8.73 -20.58
CA GLU A 224 23.48 -8.55 -19.54
C GLU A 224 23.32 -7.06 -19.25
N GLN A 225 22.21 -6.49 -19.72
CA GLN A 225 21.70 -5.17 -19.37
C GLN A 225 21.59 -5.04 -17.84
N LYS A 226 22.66 -4.56 -17.19
CA LYS A 226 22.56 -3.84 -15.92
C LYS A 226 21.72 -2.60 -16.16
N LYS A 227 20.48 -2.62 -15.69
CA LYS A 227 19.75 -1.39 -15.40
C LYS A 227 20.51 -0.71 -14.27
N GLU A 228 21.18 0.38 -14.60
CA GLU A 228 21.71 1.34 -13.64
C GLU A 228 20.53 1.87 -12.82
N GLU A 229 20.47 1.51 -11.54
CA GLU A 229 19.70 2.25 -10.55
C GLU A 229 20.41 3.59 -10.33
N PRO A 230 19.70 4.74 -10.42
CA PRO A 230 20.29 6.01 -10.05
C PRO A 230 20.55 6.00 -8.54
N GLN A 231 21.80 6.25 -8.17
CA GLN A 231 22.25 6.43 -6.80
C GLN A 231 21.72 7.79 -6.30
N GLU A 232 20.52 7.81 -5.71
CA GLU A 232 19.91 9.04 -5.19
C GLU A 232 20.46 9.40 -3.81
N GLN A 233 21.13 10.56 -3.75
CA GLN A 233 21.41 11.27 -2.51
C GLN A 233 20.10 11.63 -1.78
N PRO A 234 20.11 11.81 -0.45
CA PRO A 234 18.89 12.13 0.30
C PRO A 234 18.47 13.57 -0.01
N GLN A 235 17.61 13.73 -1.02
CA GLN A 235 17.04 15.02 -1.39
C GLN A 235 15.59 15.12 -0.90
N GLN A 236 15.38 16.23 -0.21
CA GLN A 236 14.17 16.73 0.41
C GLN A 236 12.96 16.67 -0.54
N ASP A 237 11.83 16.16 -0.03
CA ASP A 237 10.54 15.91 -0.69
C ASP A 237 10.13 17.04 -1.67
N ASN A 238 10.54 16.94 -2.93
CA ASN A 238 10.15 17.90 -3.97
C ASN A 238 8.93 17.36 -4.75
N PRO A 239 7.75 18.02 -4.70
CA PRO A 239 6.52 17.53 -5.34
C PRO A 239 6.64 17.32 -6.86
N GLN A 240 7.48 18.10 -7.56
CA GLN A 240 7.72 17.92 -9.00
C GLN A 240 8.44 16.59 -9.32
N GLN A 241 9.40 16.19 -8.49
CA GLN A 241 10.15 14.95 -8.68
C GLN A 241 9.25 13.74 -8.41
N LEU A 242 8.44 13.81 -7.34
CA LEU A 242 7.45 12.78 -7.02
C LEU A 242 6.45 12.53 -8.17
N ASN A 243 6.01 13.60 -8.85
CA ASN A 243 5.12 13.49 -10.02
C ASN A 243 5.81 12.90 -11.24
N SER A 244 7.06 13.25 -11.54
CA SER A 244 7.83 12.62 -12.62
C SER A 244 8.09 11.14 -12.33
N ASP A 245 8.39 10.81 -11.07
CA ASP A 245 8.58 9.44 -10.63
C ASP A 245 7.28 8.65 -10.70
N LYS A 246 6.13 9.32 -10.56
CA LYS A 246 4.80 8.72 -10.77
C LYS A 246 4.61 8.15 -12.15
N GLU A 247 4.89 8.95 -13.18
CA GLU A 247 4.74 8.51 -14.57
C GLU A 247 5.70 7.37 -14.90
N ARG A 248 6.99 7.53 -14.56
CA ARG A 248 8.01 6.50 -14.84
C ARG A 248 7.69 5.17 -14.17
N MET A 249 7.19 5.20 -12.94
CA MET A 249 6.85 4.01 -12.19
C MET A 249 5.59 3.32 -12.75
N LEU A 250 4.58 4.08 -13.17
CA LEU A 250 3.40 3.53 -13.86
C LEU A 250 3.77 2.80 -15.14
N ASP A 251 4.62 3.41 -15.97
CA ASP A 251 5.09 2.78 -17.21
C ASP A 251 5.89 1.49 -16.94
N ALA A 252 6.72 1.51 -15.90
CA ALA A 252 7.49 0.32 -15.49
C ALA A 252 6.60 -0.82 -14.99
N ILE A 253 5.57 -0.50 -14.20
CA ILE A 253 4.59 -1.48 -13.72
C ILE A 253 3.82 -2.07 -14.90
N GLN A 254 3.35 -1.22 -15.82
CA GLN A 254 2.61 -1.66 -16.99
C GLN A 254 3.46 -2.59 -17.87
N ALA A 255 4.71 -2.21 -18.16
CA ALA A 255 5.61 -3.04 -18.96
C ALA A 255 5.90 -4.41 -18.29
N GLN A 256 5.99 -4.45 -16.96
CA GLN A 256 6.20 -5.70 -16.23
C GLN A 256 4.95 -6.59 -16.24
N GLU A 257 3.76 -6.00 -16.17
CA GLU A 257 2.49 -6.72 -16.27
C GLU A 257 2.28 -7.29 -17.66
N ASP A 258 2.53 -6.50 -18.71
CA ASP A 258 2.42 -6.96 -20.09
C ASP A 258 3.37 -8.13 -20.35
N LYS A 259 4.63 -8.02 -19.92
CA LYS A 259 5.60 -9.13 -19.97
C LYS A 259 5.14 -10.37 -19.21
N THR A 260 4.48 -10.19 -18.06
CA THR A 260 3.98 -11.32 -17.25
C THR A 260 2.78 -11.98 -17.92
N GLN A 261 1.86 -11.19 -18.46
CA GLN A 261 0.70 -11.68 -19.21
C GLN A 261 1.11 -12.40 -20.48
N ASP A 262 2.09 -11.90 -21.22
CA ASP A 262 2.63 -12.56 -22.40
C ASP A 262 3.30 -13.89 -22.05
N LYS A 263 4.12 -13.93 -20.99
CA LYS A 263 4.67 -15.20 -20.47
C LYS A 263 3.58 -16.20 -20.06
N LEU A 264 2.46 -15.74 -19.50
CA LEU A 264 1.32 -16.60 -19.14
C LEU A 264 0.56 -17.10 -20.37
N LYS A 265 0.39 -16.26 -21.41
CA LYS A 265 -0.20 -16.66 -22.70
C LYS A 265 0.69 -17.67 -23.41
N ASP A 266 2.00 -17.47 -23.41
CA ASP A 266 2.98 -18.38 -24.02
C ASP A 266 3.05 -19.70 -23.27
N LYS A 267 3.00 -19.69 -21.93
CA LYS A 267 2.86 -20.91 -21.12
C LYS A 267 1.52 -21.63 -21.38
N LYS A 268 0.40 -20.91 -21.51
CA LYS A 268 -0.90 -21.51 -21.85
C LYS A 268 -0.91 -22.11 -23.26
N LYS A 269 -0.22 -21.51 -24.24
CA LYS A 269 -0.03 -22.08 -25.57
C LYS A 269 0.88 -23.32 -25.56
N ALA A 270 1.88 -23.36 -24.68
CA ALA A 270 2.78 -24.51 -24.51
C ALA A 270 2.15 -25.70 -23.75
N LEU A 271 1.01 -25.51 -23.09
CA LEU A 271 0.26 -26.55 -22.35
C LEU A 271 -0.84 -27.24 -23.19
N VAL A 272 -1.02 -26.87 -24.46
CA VAL A 272 -1.96 -27.53 -25.38
C VAL A 272 -1.22 -28.59 -26.20
N ILE A 273 -1.48 -29.86 -25.91
CA ILE A 273 -1.00 -30.99 -26.71
C ILE A 273 -1.85 -31.03 -28.00
N PRO A 274 -1.26 -30.97 -29.21
CA PRO A 274 -2.04 -31.12 -30.43
C PRO A 274 -2.62 -32.54 -30.47
N GLY A 275 -3.95 -32.62 -30.56
CA GLY A 275 -4.67 -33.87 -30.73
C GLY A 275 -4.11 -34.67 -31.91
N LYS A 276 -3.89 -35.97 -31.68
CA LYS A 276 -3.40 -36.90 -32.71
C LYS A 276 -4.17 -36.69 -34.01
N LYS A 277 -3.45 -36.31 -35.07
CA LYS A 277 -3.93 -36.47 -36.45
C LYS A 277 -4.07 -37.97 -36.68
N ASN A 278 -5.30 -38.45 -36.67
CA ASN A 278 -5.61 -39.68 -37.37
C ASN A 278 -5.62 -39.33 -38.86
N TRP A 279 -4.87 -40.14 -39.61
CA TRP A 279 -4.95 -40.31 -41.06
C TRP A 279 -6.40 -40.46 -41.53
#